data_AF-X5RWA1-F1
#
_entry.id   AF-X5RWA1-F1
#
_cell.length_a   1.000
_cell.length_b   1.000
_cell.length_c   1.000
_cell.angle_alpha   90.00
_cell.angle_beta   90.00
_cell.angle_gamma   90.00
#
_symmetry.space_group_name_H-M   'P 1'
#
loop_
_entity.id
_entity.type
_entity.pdbx_description
1 polymer ?
#
loop_
_entity_poly.entity_id
_entity_poly.type
_entity_poly.pdbx_seq_one_letter_code
_entity_poly.pdbx_strand_id
1 'polypeptide(L)'
;DRGRILAALDANGCRDEPAPRREPLQEASREPDDGDLFDQLFGGDRQIDTLDQPDDPGEERNVRRVLNQPGVPDFPTVGGEFHTSCVRTCDGYFFPMSNSASLGDFERDQKNCESSCPGTEMQVFYSRGMEDDSANMTSSVTGRPYSELPTAYLYKQPNQSRPQACGCNAQAGNFEIIGGNPPPPEQFQPDIETTPFIPVPAAKPDPGADPETLANVQGGLDRAAIKRLAVKPVVSPVSLIPPDQRKVRVVGPAFLPDPAAAIDLQAPARKQVR
;
A
#
# COMPACT_ATOMS: atom_id res chain seq x y z
N ASP A 1 28.18 24.49 -10.00
CA ASP A 1 28.33 23.93 -8.63
C ASP A 1 29.37 22.85 -8.39
N ARG A 2 29.81 22.05 -9.37
CA ARG A 2 30.80 20.98 -9.14
C ARG A 2 32.12 21.44 -8.48
N GLY A 3 32.64 22.61 -8.86
CA GLY A 3 33.88 23.15 -8.29
C GLY A 3 33.77 23.50 -6.81
N ARG A 4 32.58 23.94 -6.36
CA ARG A 4 32.34 24.32 -4.96
C ARG A 4 32.30 23.09 -4.04
N ILE A 5 31.73 21.99 -4.54
CA ILE A 5 31.68 20.71 -3.82
C ILE A 5 33.09 20.11 -3.69
N LEU A 6 33.88 20.15 -4.77
CA LEU A 6 35.25 19.64 -4.72
C LEU A 6 36.15 20.46 -3.78
N ALA A 7 35.99 21.79 -3.77
CA ALA A 7 36.71 22.65 -2.83
C ALA A 7 36.31 22.39 -1.36
N ALA A 8 35.02 22.09 -1.10
CA ALA A 8 34.56 21.74 0.24
C ALA A 8 35.09 20.37 0.69
N LEU A 9 35.17 19.38 -0.20
CA LEU A 9 35.72 18.06 0.13
C LEU A 9 37.22 18.12 0.43
N ASP A 10 37.96 18.96 -0.30
CA ASP A 10 39.39 19.18 -0.11
C ASP A 10 39.68 19.94 1.19
N ALA A 11 38.92 21.01 1.45
CA ALA A 11 39.03 21.81 2.68
C ALA A 11 38.73 21.02 3.97
N ASN A 12 37.99 19.91 3.87
CA ASN A 12 37.68 19.03 5.00
C ASN A 12 38.55 17.76 5.03
N GLY A 13 39.58 17.65 4.19
CA GLY A 13 40.54 16.55 4.23
C GLY A 13 39.95 15.17 3.89
N CYS A 14 38.77 15.11 3.27
CA CYS A 14 38.04 13.87 3.03
C CYS A 14 38.61 13.02 1.88
N ARG A 15 39.78 13.38 1.34
CA ARG A 15 40.41 12.70 0.20
C ARG A 15 41.72 11.97 0.54
N ASP A 16 42.35 12.26 1.68
CA ASP A 16 43.74 11.87 1.93
C ASP A 16 43.92 10.75 2.97
N GLU A 17 42.85 10.09 3.44
CA GLU A 17 42.97 8.95 4.36
C GLU A 17 42.82 7.61 3.61
N PRO A 18 43.92 6.91 3.27
CA PRO A 18 43.85 5.47 3.05
C PRO A 18 43.53 4.81 4.39
N ALA A 19 42.41 4.08 4.47
CA ALA A 19 42.05 3.29 5.64
C ALA A 19 43.26 2.49 6.15
N PRO A 20 43.55 2.48 7.47
CA PRO A 20 44.71 1.77 7.98
C PRO A 20 44.59 0.28 7.65
N ARG A 21 45.56 -0.23 6.87
CA ARG A 21 45.81 -1.66 6.71
C ARG A 21 46.06 -2.22 8.12
N ARG A 22 45.18 -3.11 8.57
CA ARG A 22 45.44 -3.93 9.75
C ARG A 22 46.60 -4.85 9.43
N GLU A 23 47.67 -4.75 10.21
CA GLU A 23 48.80 -5.69 10.22
C GLU A 23 48.27 -7.13 10.42
N PRO A 24 48.85 -8.14 9.74
CA PRO A 24 48.54 -9.53 10.04
C PRO A 24 49.08 -9.86 11.42
N LEU A 25 48.20 -10.34 12.31
CA LEU A 25 48.60 -10.85 13.62
C LEU A 25 49.51 -12.07 13.43
N GLN A 26 50.67 -11.98 14.07
CA GLN A 26 51.73 -12.97 14.12
C GLN A 26 51.20 -14.27 14.76
N GLU A 27 51.32 -15.39 14.04
CA GLU A 27 50.96 -16.74 14.51
C GLU A 27 51.73 -17.09 15.79
N ALA A 28 51.00 -17.13 16.91
CA ALA A 28 51.44 -17.83 18.10
C ALA A 28 51.18 -19.33 17.89
N SER A 29 52.26 -20.08 17.76
CA SER A 29 52.28 -21.54 17.70
C SER A 29 51.63 -22.12 18.96
N ARG A 30 50.56 -22.91 18.79
CA ARG A 30 50.10 -23.87 19.81
C ARG A 30 49.57 -25.13 19.12
N GLU A 31 50.20 -26.24 19.49
CA GLU A 31 49.84 -27.62 19.17
C GLU A 31 48.46 -28.03 19.73
N PRO A 32 47.87 -29.15 19.29
CA PRO A 32 46.43 -29.36 19.22
C PRO A 32 45.87 -29.84 20.56
N ASP A 33 44.76 -29.24 20.98
CA ASP A 33 43.91 -29.74 22.05
C ASP A 33 42.47 -29.78 21.50
N ASP A 34 41.98 -31.00 21.31
CA ASP A 34 40.66 -31.37 20.83
C ASP A 34 39.59 -30.97 21.85
N GLY A 35 38.69 -30.05 21.47
CA GLY A 35 37.54 -29.70 22.30
C GLY A 35 36.82 -28.45 21.82
N ASP A 36 35.81 -28.65 20.97
CA ASP A 36 35.03 -27.58 20.33
C ASP A 36 34.23 -26.75 21.36
N LEU A 37 34.65 -25.49 21.52
CA LEU A 37 33.99 -24.45 22.33
C LEU A 37 32.57 -24.14 21.82
N PHE A 38 32.25 -24.53 20.58
CA PHE A 38 30.94 -24.32 19.97
C PHE A 38 29.85 -25.23 20.58
N ASP A 39 30.20 -26.45 21.02
CA ASP A 39 29.25 -27.39 21.65
C ASP A 39 28.77 -26.91 23.02
N GLN A 40 29.64 -26.18 23.74
CA GLN A 40 29.33 -25.65 25.06
C GLN A 40 28.52 -24.34 25.01
N LEU A 41 28.58 -23.61 23.89
CA LEU A 41 27.89 -22.33 23.73
C LEU A 41 26.55 -22.46 22.98
N PHE A 42 26.42 -23.44 22.08
CA PHE A 42 25.21 -23.63 21.28
C PHE A 42 24.46 -24.94 21.53
N GLY A 43 24.92 -25.78 22.46
CA GLY A 43 24.21 -26.99 22.86
C GLY A 43 24.13 -27.98 21.72
N GLY A 44 25.23 -28.72 21.52
CA GLY A 44 25.30 -29.85 20.61
C GLY A 44 24.15 -30.84 20.77
N ASP A 45 23.62 -31.24 19.62
CA ASP A 45 22.85 -32.44 19.34
C ASP A 45 21.96 -32.99 20.47
N ARG A 46 20.71 -32.52 20.49
CA ARG A 46 19.61 -33.40 20.90
C ARG A 46 18.97 -33.94 19.63
N GLN A 47 19.29 -35.19 19.34
CA GLN A 47 18.40 -36.12 18.66
C GLN A 47 17.01 -35.99 19.32
N ILE A 48 16.12 -35.22 18.70
CA ILE A 48 14.72 -35.16 19.10
C ILE A 48 14.04 -36.24 18.26
N ASP A 49 13.91 -37.40 18.90
CA ASP A 49 12.95 -38.41 18.51
C ASP A 49 11.60 -37.76 18.22
N THR A 50 10.99 -38.27 17.17
CA THR A 50 9.65 -37.96 16.69
C THR A 50 8.65 -38.10 17.83
N LEU A 51 8.25 -36.98 18.45
CA LEU A 51 7.07 -36.92 19.30
C LEU A 51 5.92 -36.35 18.48
N ASP A 52 5.06 -37.28 18.12
CA ASP A 52 3.68 -37.12 17.67
C ASP A 52 2.92 -36.17 18.61
N GLN A 53 2.54 -34.98 18.12
CA GLN A 53 1.48 -34.16 18.71
C GLN A 53 0.82 -33.32 17.58
N PRO A 54 -0.52 -33.27 17.49
CA PRO A 54 -1.21 -32.77 16.32
C PRO A 54 -1.45 -31.27 16.43
N ASP A 55 -0.82 -30.49 15.55
CA ASP A 55 -1.14 -29.08 15.36
C ASP A 55 -1.47 -28.78 13.88
N ASP A 56 -2.69 -28.29 13.74
CA ASP A 56 -3.44 -27.67 12.63
C ASP A 56 -2.78 -27.57 11.22
N PRO A 57 -3.41 -28.12 10.16
CA PRO A 57 -2.89 -28.05 8.79
C PRO A 57 -3.58 -26.94 7.99
N GLY A 58 -2.82 -25.95 7.51
CA GLY A 58 -3.39 -24.90 6.65
C GLY A 58 -2.48 -24.49 5.50
N GLU A 59 -1.51 -23.60 5.76
CA GLU A 59 -0.93 -22.80 4.67
C GLU A 59 0.59 -22.74 4.63
N GLU A 60 1.29 -22.98 5.74
CA GLU A 60 2.73 -22.69 5.86
C GLU A 60 3.65 -23.72 5.20
N ARG A 61 3.16 -24.94 4.93
CA ARG A 61 3.99 -26.04 4.39
C ARG A 61 4.10 -26.05 2.87
N ASN A 62 3.31 -25.26 2.17
CA ASN A 62 3.18 -25.38 0.71
C ASN A 62 4.44 -24.84 0.00
N VAL A 63 4.98 -23.73 0.48
CA VAL A 63 6.12 -23.06 -0.16
C VAL A 63 7.40 -23.86 -0.04
N ARG A 64 7.69 -24.43 1.15
CA ARG A 64 8.89 -25.24 1.36
C ARG A 64 8.82 -26.62 0.70
N ARG A 65 7.62 -27.19 0.49
CA ARG A 65 7.47 -28.54 -0.07
C ARG A 65 7.72 -28.59 -1.58
N VAL A 66 7.37 -27.53 -2.31
CA VAL A 66 7.56 -27.45 -3.77
C VAL A 66 9.03 -27.44 -4.17
N LEU A 67 9.91 -26.87 -3.34
CA LEU A 67 11.35 -26.78 -3.61
C LEU A 67 12.14 -28.06 -3.29
N ASN A 68 11.52 -29.03 -2.61
CA ASN A 68 12.11 -30.33 -2.28
C ASN A 68 11.61 -31.42 -3.25
N GLN A 69 11.83 -31.22 -4.55
CA GLN A 69 11.64 -32.28 -5.55
C GLN A 69 12.98 -33.06 -5.68
N PRO A 70 13.01 -34.41 -5.56
CA PRO A 70 14.26 -35.16 -5.59
C PRO A 70 14.97 -34.97 -6.95
N GLY A 71 16.14 -34.33 -6.93
CA GLY A 71 16.95 -34.08 -8.13
C GLY A 71 17.77 -32.78 -8.16
N VAL A 72 17.62 -31.89 -7.17
CA VAL A 72 18.36 -30.61 -7.11
C VAL A 72 19.46 -30.72 -6.02
N PRO A 73 20.75 -30.47 -6.33
CA PRO A 73 21.81 -30.56 -5.33
C PRO A 73 21.70 -29.43 -4.30
N ASP A 74 21.86 -29.76 -3.02
CA ASP A 74 21.99 -28.81 -1.91
C ASP A 74 23.30 -28.03 -2.03
N PHE A 75 23.23 -26.70 -2.17
CA PHE A 75 24.39 -25.81 -2.21
C PHE A 75 24.32 -24.73 -1.13
N PRO A 76 25.48 -24.30 -0.58
CA PRO A 76 25.55 -23.44 0.59
C PRO A 76 25.04 -22.02 0.29
N THR A 77 24.26 -21.51 1.23
CA THR A 77 23.59 -20.21 1.27
C THR A 77 24.57 -19.03 1.20
N VAL A 78 24.82 -18.49 0.00
CA VAL A 78 25.36 -17.12 -0.19
C VAL A 78 24.80 -16.52 -1.49
N GLY A 79 23.86 -15.57 -1.36
CA GLY A 79 23.35 -14.75 -2.48
C GLY A 79 22.03 -15.24 -3.05
N GLY A 80 21.07 -14.34 -3.26
CA GLY A 80 19.73 -14.67 -3.74
C GLY A 80 19.76 -15.20 -5.18
N GLU A 81 19.51 -16.50 -5.32
CA GLU A 81 19.48 -17.26 -6.57
C GLU A 81 18.20 -16.99 -7.38
N PHE A 82 17.16 -16.46 -6.75
CA PHE A 82 15.82 -16.41 -7.34
C PHE A 82 15.40 -14.99 -7.75
N HIS A 83 14.71 -14.90 -8.88
CA HIS A 83 13.90 -13.74 -9.23
C HIS A 83 12.45 -14.05 -8.90
N THR A 84 11.81 -13.23 -8.09
CA THR A 84 10.39 -13.38 -7.76
C THR A 84 9.55 -12.38 -8.54
N SER A 85 8.42 -12.84 -9.06
CA SER A 85 7.40 -12.05 -9.72
C SER A 85 6.06 -12.31 -9.06
N CYS A 86 5.29 -11.26 -8.82
CA CYS A 86 3.92 -11.36 -8.34
C CYS A 86 2.97 -11.51 -9.53
N VAL A 87 2.18 -12.58 -9.54
CA VAL A 87 1.22 -12.89 -10.59
C VAL A 87 -0.19 -12.78 -10.04
N ARG A 88 -1.04 -12.04 -10.74
CA ARG A 88 -2.49 -11.99 -10.50
C ARG A 88 -3.15 -13.15 -11.23
N THR A 89 -3.71 -14.10 -10.48
CA THR A 89 -4.19 -15.38 -11.06
C THR A 89 -5.47 -15.25 -11.88
N CYS A 90 -6.20 -14.14 -11.77
CA CYS A 90 -7.47 -13.95 -12.49
C CYS A 90 -7.32 -13.44 -13.93
N ASP A 91 -6.18 -12.84 -14.31
CA ASP A 91 -5.89 -12.37 -15.68
C ASP A 91 -4.44 -12.62 -16.15
N GLY A 92 -3.64 -13.29 -15.31
CA GLY A 92 -2.24 -13.59 -15.58
C GLY A 92 -1.33 -12.36 -15.59
N TYR A 93 -1.79 -11.18 -15.16
CA TYR A 93 -0.87 -10.03 -15.11
C TYR A 93 0.23 -10.29 -14.09
N PHE A 94 1.48 -9.98 -14.44
CA PHE A 94 2.60 -10.15 -13.52
C PHE A 94 3.54 -8.95 -13.51
N PHE A 95 4.15 -8.72 -12.35
CA PHE A 95 5.17 -7.69 -12.17
C PHE A 95 6.34 -8.23 -11.32
N PRO A 96 7.59 -7.83 -11.62
CA PRO A 96 8.76 -8.28 -10.86
C PRO A 96 8.74 -7.69 -9.44
N MET A 97 9.24 -8.46 -8.47
CA MET A 97 9.38 -8.03 -7.07
C MET A 97 10.84 -7.98 -6.62
N SER A 98 11.48 -9.15 -6.48
CA SER A 98 12.85 -9.27 -6.00
C SER A 98 13.73 -9.88 -7.09
N ASN A 99 14.87 -9.23 -7.38
CA ASN A 99 15.85 -9.71 -8.36
C ASN A 99 16.92 -10.64 -7.76
N SER A 100 16.94 -10.83 -6.44
CA SER A 100 17.93 -11.67 -5.75
C SER A 100 17.32 -12.17 -4.44
N ALA A 101 16.22 -12.92 -4.54
CA ALA A 101 15.56 -13.53 -3.40
C ALA A 101 16.25 -14.84 -3.00
N SER A 102 16.30 -15.09 -1.70
CA SER A 102 16.58 -16.40 -1.11
C SER A 102 15.28 -17.14 -0.80
N LEU A 103 15.34 -18.43 -0.47
CA LEU A 103 14.15 -19.19 -0.09
C LEU A 103 13.44 -18.64 1.16
N GLY A 104 14.18 -18.02 2.08
CA GLY A 104 13.61 -17.37 3.26
C GLY A 104 12.79 -16.12 2.93
N ASP A 105 12.97 -15.54 1.74
CA ASP A 105 12.30 -14.32 1.31
C ASP A 105 10.92 -14.58 0.71
N PHE A 106 10.62 -15.82 0.31
CA PHE A 106 9.41 -16.16 -0.45
C PHE A 106 8.13 -15.86 0.35
N GLU A 107 8.15 -16.05 1.67
CA GLU A 107 7.01 -15.75 2.53
C GLU A 107 6.73 -14.24 2.59
N ARG A 108 7.77 -13.42 2.75
CA ARG A 108 7.66 -11.96 2.73
C ARG A 108 7.15 -11.49 1.37
N ASP A 109 7.74 -12.03 0.32
CA ASP A 109 7.39 -11.72 -1.05
C ASP A 109 5.92 -12.11 -1.35
N GLN A 110 5.44 -13.24 -0.83
CA GLN A 110 4.03 -13.65 -0.93
C GLN A 110 3.08 -12.67 -0.24
N LYS A 111 3.38 -12.27 1.00
CA LYS A 111 2.59 -11.27 1.73
C LYS A 111 2.57 -9.91 1.02
N ASN A 112 3.72 -9.48 0.48
CA ASN A 112 3.80 -8.25 -0.31
C ASN A 112 2.98 -8.34 -1.60
N CYS A 113 3.03 -9.48 -2.29
CA CYS A 113 2.26 -9.74 -3.50
C CYS A 113 0.75 -9.67 -3.25
N GLU A 114 0.26 -10.31 -2.19
CA GLU A 114 -1.14 -10.23 -1.75
C GLU A 114 -1.58 -8.82 -1.38
N SER A 115 -0.72 -8.10 -0.64
CA SER A 115 -1.00 -6.73 -0.21
C SER A 115 -1.09 -5.73 -1.37
N SER A 116 -0.49 -6.06 -2.52
CA SER A 116 -0.47 -5.18 -3.69
C SER A 116 -1.87 -5.01 -4.32
N CYS A 117 -2.71 -6.04 -4.22
CA CYS A 117 -4.06 -6.03 -4.80
C CYS A 117 -5.05 -6.75 -3.88
N PRO A 118 -5.44 -6.10 -2.76
CA PRO A 118 -6.38 -6.69 -1.81
C PRO A 118 -7.73 -6.99 -2.49
N GLY A 119 -8.30 -8.16 -2.21
CA GLY A 119 -9.55 -8.62 -2.81
C GLY A 119 -9.40 -9.33 -4.16
N THR A 120 -8.18 -9.56 -4.63
CA THR A 120 -7.89 -10.44 -5.76
C THR A 120 -6.86 -11.49 -5.36
N GLU A 121 -6.95 -12.70 -5.93
CA GLU A 121 -5.95 -13.74 -5.69
C GLU A 121 -4.64 -13.40 -6.43
N MET A 122 -3.56 -13.33 -5.65
CA MET A 122 -2.21 -13.01 -6.09
C MET A 122 -1.27 -14.11 -5.59
N GLN A 123 -0.34 -14.55 -6.44
CA GLN A 123 0.61 -15.61 -6.11
C GLN A 123 2.01 -15.24 -6.57
N VAL A 124 3.01 -15.60 -5.78
CA VAL A 124 4.41 -15.43 -6.16
C VAL A 124 4.85 -16.57 -7.05
N PHE A 125 5.47 -16.20 -8.17
CA PHE A 125 6.19 -17.08 -9.06
C PHE A 125 7.68 -16.73 -9.02
N TYR A 126 8.54 -17.71 -9.25
CA TYR A 126 9.99 -17.50 -9.24
C TYR A 126 10.69 -18.11 -10.45
N SER A 127 11.83 -17.53 -10.82
CA SER A 127 12.80 -18.10 -11.77
C SER A 127 14.20 -18.11 -11.14
N ARG A 128 15.14 -18.88 -11.71
CA ARG A 128 16.53 -18.99 -11.20
C ARG A 128 17.55 -18.24 -12.06
N GLY A 129 17.14 -17.78 -13.25
CA GLY A 129 17.95 -16.96 -14.14
C GLY A 129 17.23 -15.68 -14.58
N MET A 130 18.02 -14.64 -14.85
CA MET A 130 17.53 -13.35 -15.37
C MET A 130 16.98 -13.46 -16.82
N GLU A 131 17.41 -14.49 -17.56
CA GLU A 131 17.00 -14.74 -18.95
C GLU A 131 15.88 -15.79 -19.07
N ASP A 132 15.36 -16.29 -17.94
CA ASP A 132 14.26 -17.24 -17.96
C ASP A 132 13.00 -16.57 -18.52
N ASP A 133 12.36 -17.21 -19.50
CA ASP A 133 11.06 -16.76 -20.00
C ASP A 133 10.04 -16.81 -18.85
N SER A 134 9.25 -15.74 -18.75
CA SER A 134 8.05 -15.65 -17.93
C SER A 134 7.18 -16.92 -17.96
N ALA A 135 7.09 -17.62 -19.10
CA ALA A 135 6.30 -18.85 -19.25
C ALA A 135 6.76 -20.00 -18.33
N ASN A 136 8.04 -20.02 -17.99
CA ASN A 136 8.69 -21.07 -17.19
C ASN A 136 8.84 -20.70 -15.71
N MET A 137 8.41 -19.50 -15.30
CA MET A 137 8.39 -19.15 -13.88
C MET A 137 7.52 -20.15 -13.12
N THR A 138 7.98 -20.58 -11.94
CA THR A 138 7.30 -21.61 -11.14
C THR A 138 6.53 -20.99 -10.00
N SER A 139 5.27 -21.39 -9.80
CA SER A 139 4.46 -20.95 -8.66
C SER A 139 5.07 -21.44 -7.35
N SER A 140 5.28 -20.51 -6.42
CA SER A 140 5.73 -20.83 -5.05
C SER A 140 4.70 -21.65 -4.25
N VAL A 141 3.42 -21.62 -4.65
CA VAL A 141 2.32 -22.32 -3.96
C VAL A 141 2.04 -23.67 -4.59
N THR A 142 1.91 -23.73 -5.92
CA THR A 142 1.47 -24.94 -6.63
C THR A 142 2.60 -25.73 -7.27
N GLY A 143 3.78 -25.13 -7.44
CA GLY A 143 4.90 -25.73 -8.16
C GLY A 143 4.72 -25.87 -9.67
N ARG A 144 3.65 -25.32 -10.23
CA ARG A 144 3.37 -25.36 -11.66
C ARG A 144 3.98 -24.16 -12.38
N PRO A 145 4.36 -24.31 -13.66
CA PRO A 145 4.84 -23.20 -14.46
C PRO A 145 3.71 -22.21 -14.73
N TYR A 146 4.06 -20.94 -14.92
CA TYR A 146 3.12 -19.87 -15.22
C TYR A 146 2.35 -20.13 -16.52
N SER A 147 2.95 -20.78 -17.50
CA SER A 147 2.27 -21.21 -18.74
C SER A 147 1.11 -22.20 -18.53
N GLU A 148 1.09 -22.96 -17.42
CA GLU A 148 -0.03 -23.86 -17.09
C GLU A 148 -1.21 -23.12 -16.43
N LEU A 149 -1.04 -21.86 -16.03
CA LEU A 149 -2.12 -21.07 -15.48
C LEU A 149 -3.17 -20.82 -16.58
N PRO A 150 -4.46 -21.17 -16.38
CA PRO A 150 -5.50 -20.99 -17.40
C PRO A 150 -5.66 -19.54 -17.88
N THR A 151 -5.26 -18.59 -17.05
CA THR A 151 -5.32 -17.15 -17.30
C THR A 151 -3.97 -16.55 -17.73
N ALA A 152 -2.96 -17.38 -17.99
CA ALA A 152 -1.64 -16.93 -18.42
C ALA A 152 -1.75 -16.00 -19.63
N TYR A 153 -1.12 -14.83 -19.53
CA TYR A 153 -1.03 -13.80 -20.56
C TYR A 153 -2.38 -13.25 -21.06
N LEU A 154 -3.50 -13.51 -20.39
CA LEU A 154 -4.79 -12.94 -20.81
C LEU A 154 -4.74 -11.40 -20.85
N TYR A 155 -4.02 -10.77 -19.93
CA TYR A 155 -3.81 -9.32 -19.94
C TYR A 155 -3.11 -8.76 -21.20
N LYS A 156 -2.42 -9.61 -21.98
CA LYS A 156 -1.78 -9.22 -23.25
C LYS A 156 -2.71 -9.36 -24.45
N GLN A 157 -3.85 -10.04 -24.30
CA GLN A 157 -4.77 -10.29 -25.40
C GLN A 157 -5.68 -9.07 -25.61
N PRO A 158 -5.68 -8.44 -26.80
CA PRO A 158 -6.45 -7.21 -27.03
C PRO A 158 -7.97 -7.41 -26.99
N ASN A 159 -8.44 -8.65 -27.23
CA ASN A 159 -9.87 -8.98 -27.26
C ASN A 159 -10.40 -9.52 -25.93
N GLN A 160 -9.53 -9.68 -24.92
CA GLN A 160 -9.93 -10.22 -23.63
C GLN A 160 -10.23 -9.07 -22.66
N SER A 161 -11.51 -8.89 -22.33
CA SER A 161 -11.89 -7.97 -21.28
C SER A 161 -11.50 -8.54 -19.92
N ARG A 162 -10.86 -7.73 -19.07
CA ARG A 162 -10.54 -8.11 -17.69
C ARG A 162 -11.84 -8.36 -16.92
N PRO A 163 -12.00 -9.50 -16.20
CA PRO A 163 -13.17 -9.71 -15.37
C PRO A 163 -13.37 -8.55 -14.40
N GLN A 164 -14.60 -8.12 -14.17
CA GLN A 164 -14.91 -6.95 -13.32
C GLN A 164 -14.40 -7.12 -11.87
N ALA A 165 -14.34 -8.36 -11.39
CA ALA A 165 -13.81 -8.73 -10.08
C ALA A 165 -12.27 -8.89 -10.05
N CYS A 166 -11.62 -8.87 -11.21
CA CYS A 166 -10.20 -9.12 -11.33
C CYS A 166 -9.43 -7.81 -11.27
N GLY A 167 -9.11 -7.34 -10.05
CA GLY A 167 -7.87 -6.62 -9.80
C GLY A 167 -7.91 -5.45 -8.84
N CYS A 168 -6.86 -4.64 -8.88
CA CYS A 168 -6.38 -3.88 -7.72
C CYS A 168 -7.17 -2.59 -7.43
N ASN A 169 -8.22 -2.30 -8.20
CA ASN A 169 -9.18 -1.27 -7.83
C ASN A 169 -10.20 -1.93 -6.94
N ALA A 170 -10.00 -1.74 -5.64
CA ALA A 170 -11.00 -2.04 -4.65
C ALA A 170 -12.35 -1.47 -5.09
N GLN A 171 -13.27 -2.35 -5.47
CA GLN A 171 -14.67 -1.95 -5.50
C GLN A 171 -15.02 -1.57 -4.06
N ALA A 172 -15.50 -0.33 -3.89
CA ALA A 172 -15.71 0.37 -2.63
C ALA A 172 -16.79 -0.29 -1.76
N GLY A 173 -16.56 -1.53 -1.33
CA GLY A 173 -17.48 -2.24 -0.45
C GLY A 173 -17.29 -1.86 1.01
N ASN A 174 -16.03 -1.78 1.48
CA ASN A 174 -15.73 -1.75 2.93
C ASN A 174 -14.51 -0.90 3.34
N PHE A 175 -13.91 -0.10 2.46
CA PHE A 175 -12.80 0.80 2.83
C PHE A 175 -12.72 2.04 1.94
N GLU A 176 -12.15 3.11 2.48
CA GLU A 176 -12.00 4.42 1.83
C GLU A 176 -10.56 4.60 1.34
N ILE A 177 -10.39 4.88 0.04
CA ILE A 177 -9.09 5.14 -0.58
C ILE A 177 -8.75 6.63 -0.38
N ILE A 178 -7.84 6.93 0.55
CA ILE A 178 -7.41 8.31 0.88
C ILE A 178 -6.42 8.88 -0.17
N GLY A 179 -5.80 8.02 -0.99
CA GLY A 179 -4.85 8.43 -2.03
C GLY A 179 -4.92 7.56 -3.29
N GLY A 180 -5.15 8.20 -4.43
CA GLY A 180 -5.32 7.57 -5.74
C GLY A 180 -6.32 8.34 -6.60
N ASN A 181 -6.21 8.24 -7.92
CA ASN A 181 -7.21 8.81 -8.82
C ASN A 181 -8.51 7.98 -8.66
N PRO A 182 -9.67 8.57 -8.34
CA PRO A 182 -10.90 7.81 -8.16
C PRO A 182 -11.23 7.01 -9.43
N PRO A 183 -11.86 5.83 -9.31
CA PRO A 183 -12.35 5.12 -10.47
C PRO A 183 -13.26 6.08 -11.27
N PRO A 184 -13.16 6.12 -12.61
CA PRO A 184 -14.09 6.88 -13.42
C PRO A 184 -15.51 6.49 -13.00
N PRO A 185 -16.41 7.44 -12.74
CA PRO A 185 -17.79 7.10 -12.41
C PRO A 185 -18.31 6.20 -13.53
N GLU A 186 -18.93 5.08 -13.15
CA GLU A 186 -19.61 4.17 -14.08
C GLU A 186 -20.53 5.02 -14.96
N GLN A 187 -20.05 5.30 -16.17
CA GLN A 187 -20.89 5.89 -17.20
C GLN A 187 -21.87 4.79 -17.55
N PHE A 188 -23.09 4.89 -17.00
CA PHE A 188 -24.26 4.33 -17.64
C PHE A 188 -24.13 4.65 -19.12
N GLN A 189 -23.94 3.64 -19.96
CA GLN A 189 -23.96 3.81 -21.40
C GLN A 189 -25.44 4.04 -21.77
N PRO A 190 -25.89 5.26 -22.14
CA PRO A 190 -27.09 5.33 -22.94
C PRO A 190 -26.75 4.75 -24.31
N ASP A 191 -27.64 3.92 -24.84
CA ASP A 191 -27.59 3.41 -26.21
C ASP A 191 -27.17 4.53 -27.18
N ILE A 192 -25.98 4.40 -27.77
CA ILE A 192 -25.45 5.38 -28.71
C ILE A 192 -26.14 5.15 -30.06
N GLU A 193 -27.24 5.85 -30.27
CA GLU A 193 -27.61 6.28 -31.62
C GLU A 193 -26.53 7.27 -32.11
N THR A 194 -25.87 6.87 -33.20
CA THR A 194 -24.69 7.50 -33.78
C THR A 194 -24.99 8.93 -34.22
N THR A 195 -24.60 9.91 -33.41
CA THR A 195 -24.38 11.29 -33.88
C THR A 195 -22.90 11.61 -33.73
N PRO A 196 -22.22 12.09 -34.80
CA PRO A 196 -20.79 12.38 -34.73
C PRO A 196 -20.55 13.57 -33.80
N PHE A 197 -19.90 13.30 -32.67
CA PHE A 197 -19.51 14.32 -31.70
C PHE A 197 -18.32 15.11 -32.26
N ILE A 198 -18.59 16.30 -32.80
CA ILE A 198 -17.54 17.25 -33.17
C ILE A 198 -17.05 17.91 -31.88
N PRO A 199 -15.79 17.72 -31.45
CA PRO A 199 -15.29 18.39 -30.25
C PRO A 199 -15.27 19.90 -30.48
N VAL A 200 -16.15 20.62 -29.77
CA VAL A 200 -16.17 22.08 -29.81
C VAL A 200 -14.98 22.59 -28.98
N PRO A 201 -14.09 23.42 -29.55
CA PRO A 201 -12.97 23.98 -28.80
C PRO A 201 -13.48 24.88 -27.67
N ALA A 202 -12.91 24.71 -26.48
CA ALA A 202 -13.19 25.59 -25.35
C ALA A 202 -12.76 27.02 -25.67
N ALA A 203 -13.58 28.00 -25.30
CA ALA A 203 -13.27 29.41 -25.49
C ALA A 203 -11.98 29.78 -24.76
N LYS A 204 -11.06 30.44 -25.46
CA LYS A 204 -9.79 30.91 -24.89
C LYS A 204 -10.08 31.96 -23.80
N PRO A 205 -9.51 31.85 -22.59
CA PRO A 205 -9.66 32.86 -21.55
C PRO A 205 -9.14 34.23 -22.03
N ASP A 206 -9.79 35.30 -21.58
CA ASP A 206 -9.39 36.67 -21.89
C ASP A 206 -7.96 36.96 -21.34
N PRO A 207 -6.99 37.33 -22.18
CA PRO A 207 -5.62 37.65 -21.74
C PRO A 207 -5.53 38.81 -20.74
N GLY A 208 -6.57 39.65 -20.65
CA GLY A 208 -6.64 40.78 -19.71
C GLY A 208 -7.31 40.46 -18.37
N ALA A 209 -7.78 39.22 -18.17
CA ALA A 209 -8.44 38.86 -16.91
C ALA A 209 -7.42 38.71 -15.77
N ASP A 210 -7.67 39.42 -14.68
CA ASP A 210 -6.95 39.24 -13.43
C ASP A 210 -7.28 37.86 -12.81
N PRO A 211 -6.36 37.27 -12.03
CA PRO A 211 -6.53 35.91 -11.49
C PRO A 211 -7.79 35.76 -10.63
N GLU A 212 -8.23 36.83 -9.97
CA GLU A 212 -9.44 36.82 -9.15
C GLU A 212 -10.71 36.75 -10.01
N THR A 213 -10.75 37.44 -11.15
CA THR A 213 -11.89 37.33 -12.09
C THR A 213 -11.98 35.93 -12.70
N LEU A 214 -10.85 35.28 -13.01
CA LEU A 214 -10.84 33.90 -13.49
C LEU A 214 -11.34 32.91 -12.41
N ALA A 215 -10.92 33.09 -11.16
CA ALA A 215 -11.38 32.28 -10.03
C ALA A 215 -12.89 32.43 -9.79
N ASN A 216 -13.43 33.65 -9.91
CA ASN A 216 -14.88 33.89 -9.80
C ASN A 216 -15.67 33.21 -10.91
N VAL A 217 -15.17 33.24 -12.15
CA VAL A 217 -15.80 32.56 -13.29
C VAL A 217 -15.75 31.03 -13.12
N GLN A 218 -14.59 30.48 -12.74
CA GLN A 218 -14.43 29.04 -12.48
C GLN A 218 -15.29 28.56 -11.29
N GLY A 219 -15.43 29.40 -10.27
CA GLY A 219 -16.26 29.16 -9.09
C GLY A 219 -17.76 29.41 -9.33
N GLY A 220 -18.17 29.77 -10.55
CA GLY A 220 -19.58 30.02 -10.90
C GLY A 220 -20.19 31.20 -10.13
N LEU A 221 -19.37 32.13 -9.62
CA LEU A 221 -19.83 33.30 -8.88
C LEU A 221 -20.25 34.40 -9.86
N ASP A 222 -21.44 34.24 -10.42
CA ASP A 222 -22.03 35.20 -11.33
C ASP A 222 -22.96 36.20 -10.60
N ARG A 223 -23.36 37.27 -11.31
CA ARG A 223 -24.26 38.28 -10.75
C ARG A 223 -25.60 37.70 -10.28
N ALA A 224 -26.05 36.59 -10.89
CA ALA A 224 -27.26 35.90 -10.46
C ALA A 224 -27.04 35.11 -9.16
N ALA A 225 -25.89 34.43 -9.00
CA ALA A 225 -25.51 33.75 -7.77
C ALA A 225 -25.38 34.73 -6.60
N ILE A 226 -24.74 35.88 -6.80
CA ILE A 226 -24.64 36.93 -5.77
C ILE A 226 -26.05 37.40 -5.34
N LYS A 227 -26.97 37.59 -6.29
CA LYS A 227 -28.36 37.94 -5.97
C LYS A 227 -29.07 36.85 -5.17
N ARG A 228 -28.82 35.57 -5.45
CA ARG A 228 -29.41 34.45 -4.70
C ARG A 228 -28.87 34.36 -3.28
N LEU A 229 -27.56 34.56 -3.11
CA LEU A 229 -26.89 34.53 -1.80
C LEU A 229 -27.22 35.76 -0.94
N ALA A 230 -27.50 36.91 -1.58
CA ALA A 230 -27.89 38.14 -0.89
C ALA A 230 -29.34 38.13 -0.38
N VAL A 231 -30.16 37.14 -0.75
CA VAL A 231 -31.50 36.98 -0.17
C VAL A 231 -31.34 36.45 1.26
N LYS A 232 -31.68 37.31 2.23
CA LYS A 232 -31.70 36.95 3.65
C LYS A 232 -32.57 35.70 3.84
N PRO A 233 -32.05 34.62 4.45
CA PRO A 233 -32.84 33.41 4.63
C PRO A 233 -34.09 33.74 5.44
N VAL A 234 -35.25 33.31 4.93
CA VAL A 234 -36.51 33.40 5.64
C VAL A 234 -36.34 32.59 6.93
N VAL A 235 -36.46 33.30 8.05
CA VAL A 235 -36.34 32.76 9.40
C VAL A 235 -37.27 31.56 9.51
N SER A 236 -36.71 30.37 9.78
CA SER A 236 -37.50 29.16 10.04
C SER A 236 -38.54 29.46 11.13
N PRO A 237 -39.79 28.95 11.02
CA PRO A 237 -40.88 29.29 11.94
C PRO A 237 -40.61 28.91 13.41
N VAL A 238 -39.58 28.11 13.67
CA VAL A 238 -39.15 27.70 15.02
C VAL A 238 -38.50 28.86 15.81
N SER A 239 -37.94 29.87 15.13
CA SER A 239 -37.27 30.98 15.81
C SER A 239 -38.25 32.06 16.32
N LEU A 240 -39.52 31.97 15.96
CA LEU A 240 -40.58 32.88 16.40
C LEU A 240 -41.22 32.48 17.73
N ILE A 241 -40.91 31.29 18.25
CA ILE A 241 -41.52 30.76 19.46
C ILE A 241 -40.68 31.17 20.68
N PRO A 242 -41.29 31.82 21.71
CA PRO A 242 -40.64 32.12 22.98
C PRO A 242 -40.00 30.86 23.60
N PRO A 243 -38.87 30.98 24.31
CA PRO A 243 -38.12 29.84 24.82
C PRO A 243 -38.98 28.88 25.67
N ASP A 244 -39.97 29.40 26.39
CA ASP A 244 -40.88 28.62 27.26
C ASP A 244 -41.81 27.65 26.54
N GLN A 245 -41.99 27.77 25.23
CA GLN A 245 -42.88 26.90 24.44
C GLN A 245 -42.12 25.87 23.59
N ARG A 246 -40.78 25.81 23.71
CA ARG A 246 -39.95 24.86 22.96
C ARG A 246 -39.96 23.49 23.65
N LYS A 247 -40.80 22.56 23.15
CA LYS A 247 -40.75 21.16 23.58
C LYS A 247 -39.52 20.47 22.97
N VAL A 248 -38.40 20.47 23.70
CA VAL A 248 -37.21 19.67 23.39
C VAL A 248 -37.40 18.27 23.98
N ARG A 249 -37.40 17.24 23.14
CA ARG A 249 -37.36 15.85 23.60
C ARG A 249 -35.90 15.45 23.80
N VAL A 250 -35.51 15.20 25.04
CA VAL A 250 -34.17 14.67 25.36
C VAL A 250 -34.16 13.20 24.95
N VAL A 251 -33.39 12.87 23.92
CA VAL A 251 -33.20 11.50 23.44
C VAL A 251 -31.77 11.08 23.77
N GLY A 252 -31.63 10.22 24.78
CA GLY A 252 -30.34 9.69 25.22
C GLY A 252 -30.33 9.35 26.71
N PRO A 253 -29.47 8.41 27.16
CA PRO A 253 -29.32 8.11 28.57
C PRO A 253 -28.87 9.35 29.35
N ALA A 254 -29.48 9.59 30.52
CA ALA A 254 -29.25 10.77 31.33
C ALA A 254 -27.86 10.73 31.99
N PHE A 255 -26.90 11.46 31.43
CA PHE A 255 -25.55 11.60 32.00
C PHE A 255 -25.41 12.78 32.98
N LEU A 256 -26.38 13.69 33.02
CA LEU A 256 -26.37 14.89 33.88
C LEU A 256 -27.50 14.81 34.92
N PRO A 257 -27.23 15.13 36.20
CA PRO A 257 -28.26 15.15 37.23
C PRO A 257 -29.31 16.23 36.96
N ASP A 258 -30.53 15.98 37.43
CA ASP A 258 -31.71 16.85 37.29
C ASP A 258 -31.37 18.29 37.72
N PRO A 259 -31.72 19.34 36.96
CA PRO A 259 -31.41 20.74 37.30
C PRO A 259 -31.90 21.20 38.68
N ALA A 260 -32.89 20.51 39.28
CA ALA A 260 -33.32 20.76 40.67
C ALA A 260 -32.28 20.33 41.73
N ALA A 261 -31.36 19.43 41.37
CA ALA A 261 -30.25 18.98 42.21
C ALA A 261 -28.92 19.70 41.86
N ALA A 262 -28.93 20.59 40.87
CA ALA A 262 -27.75 21.40 40.54
C ALA A 262 -27.57 22.50 41.58
N ILE A 263 -26.41 22.52 42.23
CA ILE A 263 -25.97 23.60 43.11
C ILE A 263 -25.92 24.89 42.27
N ASP A 264 -26.56 25.97 42.75
CA ASP A 264 -26.67 27.25 42.07
C ASP A 264 -25.30 27.93 41.88
N LEU A 265 -24.63 27.59 40.78
CA LEU A 265 -23.39 28.25 40.35
C LEU A 265 -23.76 29.45 39.48
N GLN A 266 -24.33 30.50 40.09
CA GLN A 266 -24.43 31.81 39.44
C GLN A 266 -23.02 32.34 39.14
N ALA A 267 -22.63 32.27 37.88
CA ALA A 267 -21.46 32.98 37.39
C ALA A 267 -21.68 34.49 37.59
N PRO A 268 -20.80 35.20 38.32
CA PRO A 268 -20.98 36.64 38.53
C PRO A 268 -20.93 37.37 37.19
N ALA A 269 -21.91 38.26 36.98
CA ALA A 269 -22.02 39.06 35.77
C ALA A 269 -20.72 39.86 35.52
N ARG A 270 -20.27 39.87 34.26
CA ARG A 270 -19.14 40.69 33.82
C ARG A 270 -19.46 42.15 34.09
N LYS A 271 -18.68 42.80 34.97
CA LYS A 271 -18.72 44.26 35.16
C LYS A 271 -18.47 44.93 33.82
N GLN A 272 -19.44 45.71 33.35
CA GLN A 272 -19.21 46.62 32.23
C GLN A 272 -18.29 47.75 32.72
N VAL A 273 -17.13 47.86 32.09
CA VAL A 273 -16.21 48.98 32.27
C VAL A 273 -16.82 50.15 31.48
N ARG A 274 -17.06 51.26 32.18
CA ARG A 274 -17.52 52.53 31.60
C ARG A 274 -16.34 53.32 31.06
#